data_AF-A0AAX4JTI9-F1
#
_entry.id   AF-A0AAX4JTI9-F1
#
_cell.length_a   1.000
_cell.length_b   1.000
_cell.length_c   1.000
_cell.angle_alpha   90.00
_cell.angle_beta   90.00
_cell.angle_gamma   90.00
#
_symmetry.space_group_name_H-M   'P 1'
#
loop_
_entity.id
_entity.type
_entity.pdbx_description
1 polymer ?
#
loop_
_entity_poly.entity_id
_entity_poly.type
_entity_poly.pdbx_seq_one_letter_code
_entity_poly.pdbx_strand_id
1 'polypeptide(L)'
;MDCYTYSVKGNYTRIPFQCNTVNGSANLLTGEVQYSAYGYKPDQSPTQGFLVLFSVGLAAQIALSVFYRCWWTLPTLAAGTALEVLGWAGRLWSIYSWKWEINQGGLWYSNFNAYIMQICCLVIAPTFFSAANYILLGKLIANAGPEYTSLHSQSFSTLFIIADIVCLVVQAAGGGIAGTANTSSGSDTGAYIMTAGVVLQLVVTVIYIALFVEWMWRRSHCKPARKQYNPFARFSKKKGRKQPIKNDGKSSSLAMGEMSPTSAAHINTTLEAQNDNHYGASSLDALSEKKIKLMCGLISAGTFLIVIRSFYRSVELSNGWTGRIATNEPLFCGLDAALMFIFVYLYAVVHPGLVFGKRSIW
;
A
#
# COMPACT_ATOMS: atom_id res chain seq x y z
N MET A 1 -17.16 -24.74 -42.20
CA MET A 1 -15.74 -24.92 -41.85
C MET A 1 -15.64 -26.27 -41.16
N ASP A 2 -14.98 -27.23 -41.80
CA ASP A 2 -14.84 -28.59 -41.28
C ASP A 2 -13.60 -28.65 -40.38
N CYS A 3 -13.76 -29.12 -39.14
CA CYS A 3 -12.68 -29.25 -38.16
C CYS A 3 -11.97 -30.61 -38.35
N TYR A 4 -10.63 -30.60 -38.45
CA TYR A 4 -9.80 -31.79 -38.59
C TYR A 4 -8.85 -31.91 -37.40
N THR A 5 -8.69 -33.11 -36.85
CA THR A 5 -7.59 -33.42 -35.92
C THR A 5 -6.44 -34.12 -36.63
N TYR A 6 -5.22 -33.76 -36.27
CA TYR A 6 -4.01 -34.40 -36.77
C TYR A 6 -3.80 -35.71 -36.00
N SER A 7 -4.00 -36.85 -36.67
CA SER A 7 -3.61 -38.16 -36.13
C SER A 7 -2.19 -38.47 -36.59
N VAL A 8 -1.34 -38.91 -35.64
CA VAL A 8 0.02 -39.37 -35.93
C VAL A 8 -0.08 -40.51 -36.95
N LYS A 9 0.49 -40.31 -38.16
CA LYS A 9 0.44 -41.12 -39.41
C LYS A 9 -0.29 -40.48 -40.61
N GLY A 10 -0.61 -39.19 -40.59
CA GLY A 10 -1.01 -38.46 -41.81
C GLY A 10 -2.43 -38.75 -42.31
N ASN A 11 -3.24 -39.47 -41.52
CA ASN A 11 -4.68 -39.62 -41.79
C ASN A 11 -5.46 -38.54 -41.03
N TYR A 12 -6.10 -37.67 -41.78
CA TYR A 12 -7.01 -36.64 -41.26
C TYR A 12 -8.28 -37.32 -40.74
N THR A 13 -8.57 -37.16 -39.45
CA THR A 13 -9.87 -37.55 -38.90
C THR A 13 -10.75 -36.30 -38.88
N ARG A 14 -11.83 -36.30 -39.69
CA ARG A 14 -12.88 -35.28 -39.62
C ARG A 14 -13.65 -35.49 -38.33
N ILE A 15 -13.66 -34.49 -37.46
CA ILE A 15 -14.56 -34.49 -36.31
C ILE A 15 -15.85 -33.78 -36.75
N PRO A 16 -17.03 -34.42 -36.62
CA PRO A 16 -18.30 -33.85 -37.09
C PRO A 16 -18.84 -32.70 -36.21
N PHE A 17 -18.05 -32.14 -35.30
CA PHE A 17 -18.44 -30.95 -34.56
C PHE A 17 -18.21 -29.70 -35.42
N GLN A 18 -19.26 -28.89 -35.59
CA GLN A 18 -19.10 -27.51 -36.07
C GLN A 18 -18.00 -26.86 -35.22
N CYS A 19 -17.00 -26.25 -35.88
CA CYS A 19 -16.01 -25.39 -35.24
C CYS A 19 -16.74 -24.18 -34.64
N ASN A 20 -17.44 -24.38 -33.52
CA ASN A 20 -18.28 -23.37 -32.94
C ASN A 20 -17.34 -22.42 -32.22
N THR A 21 -17.20 -21.21 -32.74
CA THR A 21 -16.53 -20.08 -32.09
C THR A 21 -17.40 -19.48 -30.98
N VAL A 22 -18.31 -20.28 -30.42
CA VAL A 22 -19.29 -19.86 -29.44
C VAL A 22 -18.67 -20.05 -28.06
N ASN A 23 -18.86 -19.06 -27.17
CA ASN A 23 -18.41 -19.14 -25.79
C ASN A 23 -18.90 -20.45 -25.14
N GLY A 24 -17.96 -21.27 -24.65
CA GLY A 24 -18.27 -22.55 -24.00
C GLY A 24 -17.92 -23.81 -24.81
N SER A 25 -17.25 -23.68 -25.96
CA SER A 25 -16.71 -24.85 -26.68
C SER A 25 -15.73 -25.65 -25.81
N ALA A 26 -15.95 -26.97 -25.76
CA ALA A 26 -15.16 -27.92 -24.98
C ALA A 26 -13.83 -28.27 -25.65
N ASN A 27 -12.86 -28.68 -24.84
CA ASN A 27 -11.60 -29.24 -25.32
C ASN A 27 -11.89 -30.58 -26.02
N LEU A 28 -11.32 -30.76 -27.21
CA LEU A 28 -11.52 -31.90 -28.09
C LEU A 28 -10.91 -33.20 -27.55
N LEU A 29 -9.96 -33.10 -26.61
CA LEU A 29 -9.26 -34.24 -26.01
C LEU A 29 -9.89 -34.68 -24.69
N THR A 30 -10.37 -33.73 -23.87
CA THR A 30 -10.92 -34.02 -22.54
C THR A 30 -12.44 -33.96 -22.47
N GLY A 31 -13.10 -33.35 -23.45
CA GLY A 31 -14.55 -33.09 -23.42
C GLY A 31 -14.97 -32.01 -22.42
N GLU A 32 -14.02 -31.40 -21.70
CA GLU A 32 -14.27 -30.36 -20.70
C GLU A 32 -13.86 -28.98 -21.20
N VAL A 33 -14.54 -27.92 -20.75
CA VAL A 33 -14.17 -26.54 -21.08
C VAL A 33 -12.99 -26.12 -20.21
N GLN A 34 -11.82 -25.93 -20.82
CA GLN A 34 -10.61 -25.52 -20.11
C GLN A 34 -10.18 -24.10 -20.50
N TYR A 35 -9.83 -23.31 -19.48
CA TYR A 35 -9.48 -21.91 -19.58
C TYR A 35 -8.03 -21.68 -19.14
N SER A 36 -7.21 -21.11 -20.02
CA SER A 36 -5.81 -20.78 -19.73
C SER A 36 -5.70 -19.59 -18.76
N ALA A 37 -4.67 -19.60 -17.92
CA ALA A 37 -4.33 -18.62 -16.87
C ALA A 37 -5.28 -18.54 -15.66
N TYR A 38 -6.61 -18.47 -15.85
CA TYR A 38 -7.57 -18.32 -14.74
C TYR A 38 -8.16 -19.65 -14.26
N GLY A 39 -8.27 -20.67 -15.13
CA GLY A 39 -8.94 -21.93 -14.82
C GLY A 39 -10.47 -21.87 -14.78
N TYR A 40 -11.06 -20.69 -14.96
CA TYR A 40 -12.51 -20.46 -15.09
C TYR A 40 -12.77 -19.37 -16.14
N LYS A 41 -14.05 -19.17 -16.49
CA LYS A 41 -14.50 -18.03 -17.30
C LYS A 41 -14.73 -16.82 -16.39
N PRO A 42 -13.84 -15.82 -16.35
CA PRO A 42 -14.06 -14.62 -15.57
C PRO A 42 -15.29 -13.84 -16.02
N ASP A 43 -16.04 -13.35 -15.04
CA ASP A 43 -17.21 -12.52 -15.26
C ASP A 43 -16.80 -11.07 -15.61
N GLN A 44 -17.47 -10.55 -16.63
CA GLN A 44 -17.27 -9.20 -17.15
C GLN A 44 -17.89 -8.15 -16.23
N SER A 45 -19.05 -8.46 -15.63
CA SER A 45 -19.82 -7.53 -14.82
C SER A 45 -19.05 -7.01 -13.58
N PRO A 46 -18.54 -7.87 -12.67
CA PRO A 46 -17.79 -7.39 -11.51
C PRO A 46 -16.50 -6.69 -11.92
N THR A 47 -15.83 -7.16 -12.98
CA THR A 47 -14.60 -6.57 -13.48
C THR A 47 -14.79 -5.12 -13.92
N GLN A 48 -15.84 -4.83 -14.69
CA GLN A 48 -16.18 -3.47 -15.11
C GLN A 48 -16.64 -2.60 -13.93
N GLY A 49 -17.45 -3.18 -13.02
CA GLY A 49 -17.91 -2.49 -11.82
C GLY A 49 -16.75 -1.99 -10.96
N PHE A 50 -15.81 -2.88 -10.59
CA PHE A 50 -14.64 -2.49 -9.80
C PHE A 50 -13.74 -1.50 -10.53
N LEU A 51 -13.54 -1.66 -11.85
CA LEU A 51 -12.75 -0.71 -12.63
C LEU A 51 -13.31 0.72 -12.54
N VAL A 52 -14.63 0.88 -12.71
CA VAL A 52 -15.30 2.19 -12.60
C VAL A 52 -15.19 2.73 -11.18
N LEU A 53 -15.46 1.90 -10.17
CA LEU A 53 -15.38 2.30 -8.76
C LEU A 53 -13.96 2.77 -8.37
N PHE A 54 -12.91 2.02 -8.73
CA PHE A 54 -11.54 2.44 -8.46
C PHE A 54 -11.14 3.68 -9.26
N SER A 55 -11.65 3.87 -10.48
CA SER A 55 -11.41 5.08 -11.28
C SER A 55 -12.03 6.32 -10.64
N VAL A 56 -13.25 6.21 -10.13
CA VAL A 56 -13.90 7.26 -9.35
C VAL A 56 -13.14 7.52 -8.04
N GLY A 57 -12.72 6.46 -7.34
CA GLY A 57 -11.89 6.56 -6.15
C GLY A 57 -10.57 7.28 -6.41
N LEU A 58 -9.90 6.99 -7.53
CA LEU A 58 -8.66 7.66 -7.93
C LEU A 58 -8.87 9.16 -8.16
N ALA A 59 -9.92 9.51 -8.91
CA ALA A 59 -10.28 10.91 -9.14
C ALA A 59 -10.58 11.64 -7.83
N ALA A 60 -11.32 11.01 -6.92
CA ALA A 60 -11.61 11.56 -5.60
C ALA A 60 -10.33 11.76 -4.77
N GLN A 61 -9.42 10.78 -4.74
CA GLN A 61 -8.17 10.88 -3.99
C GLN A 61 -7.25 11.98 -4.55
N ILE A 62 -7.13 12.11 -5.88
CA ILE A 62 -6.38 13.19 -6.51
C ILE A 62 -6.99 14.55 -6.18
N ALA A 63 -8.31 14.69 -6.34
CA ALA A 63 -9.03 15.92 -6.03
C ALA A 63 -8.81 16.33 -4.56
N LEU A 64 -9.07 15.43 -3.61
CA LEU A 64 -8.88 15.68 -2.18
C LEU A 64 -7.43 16.03 -1.85
N SER A 65 -6.46 15.32 -2.43
CA SER A 65 -5.03 15.57 -2.23
C SER A 65 -4.64 16.99 -2.68
N VAL A 66 -5.13 17.44 -3.84
CA VAL A 66 -4.87 18.78 -4.38
C VAL A 66 -5.61 19.85 -3.60
N PHE A 67 -6.90 19.65 -3.31
CA PHE A 67 -7.72 20.62 -2.57
C PHE A 67 -7.18 20.88 -1.16
N TYR A 68 -6.76 19.83 -0.44
CA TYR A 68 -6.19 19.95 0.90
C TYR A 68 -4.68 20.15 0.92
N ARG A 69 -4.02 20.22 -0.25
CA ARG A 69 -2.55 20.36 -0.42
C ARG A 69 -1.73 19.31 0.37
N CYS A 70 -2.29 18.11 0.50
CA CYS A 70 -1.66 16.99 1.19
C CYS A 70 -0.75 16.23 0.22
N TRP A 71 0.39 16.80 -0.19
CA TRP A 71 1.22 16.22 -1.26
C TRP A 71 1.71 14.79 -1.02
N TRP A 72 1.79 14.34 0.23
CA TRP A 72 2.21 12.98 0.59
C TRP A 72 1.16 11.89 0.29
N THR A 73 -0.13 12.26 0.14
CA THR A 73 -1.21 11.31 -0.21
C THR A 73 -1.21 10.94 -1.69
N LEU A 74 -0.59 11.76 -2.56
CA LEU A 74 -0.45 11.45 -3.98
C LEU A 74 0.45 10.22 -4.25
N PRO A 75 1.74 10.21 -3.83
CA PRO A 75 2.60 9.06 -4.09
C PRO A 75 2.22 7.81 -3.29
N THR A 76 1.28 7.90 -2.36
CA THR A 76 0.80 6.75 -1.56
C THR A 76 -0.61 6.34 -1.98
N LEU A 77 -1.65 7.03 -1.49
CA LEU A 77 -3.05 6.67 -1.76
C LEU A 77 -3.42 6.74 -3.24
N ALA A 78 -3.04 7.81 -3.96
CA ALA A 78 -3.40 7.94 -5.38
C ALA A 78 -2.62 6.94 -6.24
N ALA A 79 -1.32 6.74 -5.99
CA ALA A 79 -0.51 5.74 -6.69
C ALA A 79 -1.03 4.31 -6.48
N GLY A 80 -1.37 3.93 -5.24
CA GLY A 80 -1.98 2.64 -4.93
C GLY A 80 -3.32 2.44 -5.63
N THR A 81 -4.19 3.46 -5.63
CA THR A 81 -5.48 3.40 -6.32
C THR A 81 -5.32 3.33 -7.84
N ALA A 82 -4.31 4.00 -8.41
CA ALA A 82 -4.00 3.91 -9.83
C ALA A 82 -3.54 2.50 -10.23
N LEU A 83 -2.76 1.83 -9.37
CA LEU A 83 -2.38 0.44 -9.59
C LEU A 83 -3.58 -0.51 -9.52
N GLU A 84 -4.55 -0.28 -8.61
CA GLU A 84 -5.82 -1.03 -8.64
C GLU A 84 -6.54 -0.84 -9.98
N VAL A 85 -6.69 0.40 -10.47
CA VAL A 85 -7.29 0.68 -11.78
C VAL A 85 -6.57 -0.07 -12.90
N LEU A 86 -5.23 -0.05 -12.94
CA LEU A 86 -4.43 -0.77 -13.93
C LEU A 86 -4.62 -2.30 -13.83
N GLY A 87 -4.72 -2.82 -12.60
CA GLY A 87 -4.98 -4.23 -12.36
C GLY A 87 -6.33 -4.69 -12.92
N TRP A 88 -7.40 -3.94 -12.64
CA TRP A 88 -8.74 -4.21 -13.16
C TRP A 88 -8.86 -3.96 -14.66
N ALA A 89 -8.15 -2.97 -15.20
CA ALA A 89 -8.04 -2.75 -16.64
C ALA A 89 -7.33 -3.92 -17.33
N GLY A 90 -6.27 -4.46 -16.71
CA GLY A 90 -5.57 -5.65 -17.18
C GLY A 90 -6.45 -6.89 -17.20
N ARG A 91 -7.27 -7.08 -16.16
CA ARG A 91 -8.29 -8.14 -16.13
C ARG A 91 -9.28 -7.98 -17.27
N LEU A 92 -9.82 -6.78 -17.48
CA LEU A 92 -10.78 -6.52 -18.55
C LEU A 92 -10.18 -6.73 -19.95
N TRP A 93 -8.94 -6.28 -20.17
CA TRP A 93 -8.21 -6.53 -21.42
C TRP A 93 -7.94 -8.01 -21.63
N SER A 94 -7.57 -8.73 -20.56
CA SER A 94 -7.43 -10.17 -20.60
C SER A 94 -8.74 -10.80 -21.08
N ILE A 95 -9.90 -10.42 -20.52
CA ILE A 95 -11.26 -10.89 -20.90
C ILE A 95 -11.65 -10.63 -22.36
N TYR A 96 -11.29 -9.47 -22.93
CA TYR A 96 -11.60 -9.19 -24.34
C TYR A 96 -10.68 -9.91 -25.33
N SER A 97 -9.52 -10.40 -24.88
CA SER A 97 -8.52 -11.04 -25.74
C SER A 97 -8.70 -12.55 -25.89
N TRP A 98 -9.82 -13.12 -25.45
CA TRP A 98 -10.02 -14.56 -25.40
C TRP A 98 -10.27 -15.11 -26.80
N LYS A 99 -9.51 -16.14 -27.15
CA LYS A 99 -9.67 -16.88 -28.41
C LYS A 99 -9.66 -18.37 -28.13
N TRP A 100 -10.58 -19.09 -28.76
CA TRP A 100 -10.60 -20.55 -28.73
C TRP A 100 -9.66 -21.07 -29.82
N GLU A 101 -8.63 -21.84 -29.43
CA GLU A 101 -7.59 -22.27 -30.35
C GLU A 101 -7.61 -23.80 -30.53
N ILE A 102 -7.91 -24.24 -31.75
CA ILE A 102 -8.10 -25.66 -32.06
C ILE A 102 -6.81 -26.47 -32.04
N ASN A 103 -5.68 -25.84 -32.41
CA ASN A 103 -4.39 -26.51 -32.54
C ASN A 103 -3.83 -27.01 -31.20
N GLN A 104 -4.32 -26.45 -30.09
CA GLN A 104 -3.97 -26.84 -28.71
C GLN A 104 -5.02 -27.79 -28.09
N GLY A 105 -5.86 -28.42 -28.93
CA GLY A 105 -6.95 -29.28 -28.46
C GLY A 105 -8.24 -28.54 -28.09
N GLY A 106 -8.40 -27.27 -28.46
CA GLY A 106 -9.61 -26.50 -28.16
C GLY A 106 -9.60 -25.87 -26.76
N LEU A 107 -8.47 -25.27 -26.38
CA LEU A 107 -8.32 -24.50 -25.15
C LEU A 107 -8.71 -23.03 -25.40
N TRP A 108 -9.29 -22.39 -24.38
CA TRP A 108 -9.51 -20.95 -24.40
C TRP A 108 -8.24 -20.24 -23.93
N TYR A 109 -7.56 -19.58 -24.86
CA TYR A 109 -6.31 -18.86 -24.60
C TYR A 109 -6.59 -17.38 -24.31
N SER A 110 -6.03 -16.89 -23.21
CA SER A 110 -6.04 -15.47 -22.83
C SER A 110 -4.63 -14.89 -22.98
N ASN A 111 -4.54 -13.58 -23.19
CA ASN A 111 -3.24 -12.92 -23.29
C ASN A 111 -2.53 -12.97 -21.93
N PHE A 112 -1.47 -13.78 -21.83
CA PHE A 112 -0.76 -14.01 -20.58
C PHE A 112 -0.15 -12.72 -20.01
N ASN A 113 0.32 -11.81 -20.86
CA ASN A 113 0.86 -10.52 -20.41
C ASN A 113 -0.20 -9.63 -19.75
N ALA A 114 -1.45 -9.66 -20.25
CA ALA A 114 -2.56 -8.95 -19.62
C ALA A 114 -2.91 -9.53 -18.24
N TYR A 115 -2.80 -10.85 -18.09
CA TYR A 115 -2.99 -11.53 -16.80
C TYR A 115 -1.86 -11.22 -15.80
N ILE A 116 -0.60 -11.25 -16.25
CA ILE A 116 0.54 -10.84 -15.42
C ILE A 116 0.43 -9.38 -15.03
N MET A 117 0.02 -8.47 -15.94
CA MET A 117 -0.23 -7.08 -15.61
C MET A 117 -1.28 -6.94 -14.50
N GLN A 118 -2.41 -7.66 -14.60
CA GLN A 118 -3.41 -7.70 -13.54
C GLN A 118 -2.78 -8.07 -12.19
N ILE A 119 -2.09 -9.21 -12.13
CA ILE A 119 -1.61 -9.75 -10.85
C ILE A 119 -0.49 -8.88 -10.28
N CYS A 120 0.45 -8.43 -11.09
CA CYS A 120 1.50 -7.51 -10.64
C CYS A 120 0.92 -6.21 -10.07
N CYS A 121 0.01 -5.56 -10.79
CA CYS A 121 -0.58 -4.30 -10.33
C CYS A 121 -1.38 -4.46 -9.03
N LEU A 122 -2.19 -5.53 -8.93
CA LEU A 122 -2.97 -5.80 -7.72
C LEU A 122 -2.09 -6.25 -6.54
N VAL A 123 -1.00 -6.97 -6.78
CA VAL A 123 -0.07 -7.35 -5.71
C VAL A 123 0.68 -6.14 -5.16
N ILE A 124 1.08 -5.21 -6.03
CA ILE A 124 1.85 -4.02 -5.66
C ILE A 124 0.96 -2.96 -4.99
N ALA A 125 -0.29 -2.77 -5.41
CA ALA A 125 -1.15 -1.67 -4.93
C ALA A 125 -1.26 -1.54 -3.38
N PRO A 126 -1.47 -2.63 -2.60
CA PRO A 126 -1.59 -2.54 -1.14
C PRO A 126 -0.34 -2.05 -0.43
N THR A 127 0.84 -2.18 -1.03
CA THR A 127 2.11 -1.67 -0.46
C THR A 127 2.09 -0.14 -0.34
N PHE A 128 1.40 0.53 -1.26
CA PHE A 128 1.23 1.97 -1.23
C PHE A 128 0.20 2.39 -0.17
N PHE A 129 -0.81 1.55 0.06
CA PHE A 129 -1.78 1.73 1.13
C PHE A 129 -1.15 1.51 2.53
N SER A 130 -0.28 0.50 2.69
CA SER A 130 0.50 0.34 3.93
C SER A 130 1.45 1.51 4.15
N ALA A 131 2.14 1.99 3.10
CA ALA A 131 2.96 3.19 3.19
C ALA A 131 2.16 4.43 3.65
N ALA A 132 0.92 4.60 3.19
CA ALA A 132 0.04 5.66 3.68
C ALA A 132 -0.25 5.53 5.18
N ASN A 133 -0.57 4.33 5.67
CA ASN A 133 -0.77 4.06 7.10
C ASN A 133 0.49 4.36 7.91
N TYR A 134 1.68 4.03 7.40
CA TYR A 134 2.95 4.27 8.08
C TYR A 134 3.25 5.75 8.24
N ILE A 135 3.05 6.54 7.18
CA ILE A 135 3.25 7.99 7.22
C ILE A 135 2.21 8.63 8.14
N LEU A 136 0.94 8.23 8.02
CA LEU A 136 -0.13 8.78 8.86
C LEU A 136 0.14 8.50 10.34
N LEU A 137 0.53 7.27 10.69
CA LEU A 137 0.89 6.92 12.07
C LEU A 137 2.08 7.73 12.57
N GLY A 138 3.14 7.88 11.77
CA GLY A 138 4.31 8.66 12.14
C GLY A 138 3.97 10.14 12.42
N LYS A 139 3.04 10.71 11.67
CA LYS A 139 2.52 12.07 11.91
C LYS A 139 1.64 12.14 13.15
N LEU A 140 0.79 11.14 13.40
CA LEU A 140 -0.03 11.07 14.61
C LEU A 140 0.82 10.97 15.87
N ILE A 141 1.86 10.14 15.88
CA ILE A 141 2.77 9.98 17.01
C ILE A 141 3.50 11.30 17.31
N ALA A 142 3.94 12.02 16.26
CA ALA A 142 4.64 13.29 16.42
C ALA A 142 3.77 14.35 17.12
N ASN A 143 2.48 14.37 16.81
CA ASN A 143 1.55 15.40 17.30
C ASN A 143 0.82 15.01 18.59
N ALA A 144 0.62 13.71 18.85
CA ALA A 144 -0.20 13.23 19.95
C ALA A 144 0.60 12.75 21.18
N GLY A 145 1.92 12.93 21.17
CA GLY A 145 2.81 12.55 22.26
C GLY A 145 3.90 11.58 21.80
N PRO A 146 5.10 12.06 21.45
CA PRO A 146 6.25 11.21 21.07
C PRO A 146 6.71 10.29 22.21
N GLU A 147 6.36 10.62 23.45
CA GLU A 147 6.80 9.96 24.67
C GLU A 147 6.25 8.55 24.82
N TYR A 148 5.12 8.23 24.18
CA TYR A 148 4.47 6.92 24.30
C TYR A 148 5.01 5.86 23.34
N THR A 149 5.95 6.20 22.45
CA THR A 149 6.50 5.27 21.45
C THR A 149 7.91 4.84 21.79
N SER A 150 8.18 3.54 21.69
CA SER A 150 9.52 2.94 21.89
C SER A 150 10.53 3.33 20.79
N LEU A 151 10.03 3.60 19.58
CA LEU A 151 10.78 4.08 18.42
C LEU A 151 10.47 5.55 18.15
N HIS A 152 11.47 6.34 17.78
CA HIS A 152 11.27 7.76 17.52
C HIS A 152 10.46 8.03 16.25
N SER A 153 9.55 9.00 16.36
CA SER A 153 8.44 9.28 15.42
C SER A 153 8.82 9.32 13.94
N GLN A 154 9.97 9.92 13.58
CA GLN A 154 10.41 10.02 12.18
C GLN A 154 11.14 8.75 11.68
N SER A 155 11.75 7.99 12.59
CA SER A 155 12.42 6.73 12.25
C SER A 155 11.43 5.59 12.02
N PHE A 156 10.26 5.68 12.68
CA PHE A 156 9.20 4.68 12.59
C PHE A 156 8.72 4.49 11.14
N SER A 157 8.18 5.54 10.50
CA SER A 157 7.67 5.44 9.12
C SER A 157 8.77 5.10 8.11
N THR A 158 9.98 5.62 8.32
CA THR A 158 11.11 5.41 7.40
C THR A 158 11.55 3.95 7.33
N LEU A 159 11.60 3.25 8.47
CA LEU A 159 12.03 1.85 8.51
C LEU A 159 11.06 0.94 7.74
N PHE A 160 9.76 1.10 7.97
CA PHE A 160 8.74 0.27 7.33
C PHE A 160 8.62 0.52 5.84
N ILE A 161 8.77 1.77 5.39
CA ILE A 161 8.80 2.08 3.95
C ILE A 161 10.01 1.42 3.28
N ILE A 162 11.19 1.42 3.90
CA ILE A 162 12.37 0.73 3.34
C ILE A 162 12.13 -0.78 3.26
N ALA A 163 11.55 -1.38 4.29
CA ALA A 163 11.21 -2.80 4.28
C ALA A 163 10.22 -3.14 3.16
N ASP A 164 9.18 -2.33 2.97
CA ASP A 164 8.20 -2.51 1.89
C ASP A 164 8.84 -2.31 0.51
N ILE A 165 9.78 -1.38 0.34
CA ILE A 165 10.54 -1.22 -0.92
C ILE A 165 11.34 -2.48 -1.24
N VAL A 166 11.98 -3.12 -0.26
CA VAL A 166 12.68 -4.39 -0.47
C VAL A 166 11.70 -5.48 -0.91
N CYS A 167 10.52 -5.56 -0.28
CA CYS A 167 9.47 -6.50 -0.68
C CYS A 167 8.99 -6.23 -2.11
N LEU A 168 8.79 -4.97 -2.48
CA LEU A 168 8.39 -4.54 -3.82
C LEU A 168 9.40 -4.93 -4.89
N VAL A 169 10.70 -4.82 -4.61
CA VAL A 169 11.74 -5.25 -5.55
C VAL A 169 11.65 -6.75 -5.79
N VAL A 170 11.44 -7.55 -4.74
CA VAL A 170 11.25 -9.00 -4.87
C VAL A 170 9.99 -9.32 -5.69
N GLN A 171 8.88 -8.63 -5.43
CA GLN A 171 7.63 -8.82 -6.18
C GLN A 171 7.78 -8.43 -7.66
N ALA A 172 8.41 -7.29 -7.94
CA ALA A 172 8.66 -6.83 -9.31
C ALA A 172 9.59 -7.79 -10.07
N ALA A 173 10.63 -8.31 -9.42
CA ALA A 173 11.50 -9.33 -10.00
C ALA A 173 10.73 -10.63 -10.31
N GLY A 174 9.91 -11.12 -9.37
CA GLY A 174 9.08 -12.31 -9.57
C GLY A 174 8.08 -12.15 -10.72
N GLY A 175 7.36 -11.02 -10.77
CA GLY A 175 6.42 -10.69 -11.84
C GLY A 175 7.09 -10.53 -13.20
N GLY A 176 8.28 -9.92 -13.26
CA GLY A 176 9.06 -9.78 -14.50
C GLY A 176 9.57 -11.11 -15.05
N ILE A 177 10.06 -12.00 -14.18
CA ILE A 177 10.46 -13.37 -14.56
C ILE A 177 9.24 -14.15 -15.07
N ALA A 178 8.12 -14.05 -14.36
CA ALA A 178 6.89 -14.73 -14.76
C ALA A 178 6.42 -14.30 -16.16
N GLY A 179 6.45 -13.00 -16.46
CA GLY A 179 5.99 -12.45 -17.75
C GLY A 179 6.95 -12.66 -18.93
N THR A 180 8.23 -12.93 -18.69
CA THR A 180 9.24 -13.14 -19.74
C THR A 180 9.64 -14.61 -19.94
N ALA A 181 9.08 -15.52 -19.13
CA ALA A 181 9.38 -16.94 -19.21
C ALA A 181 8.78 -17.57 -20.48
N ASN A 182 9.62 -18.27 -21.25
CA ASN A 182 9.21 -19.06 -22.41
C ASN A 182 8.84 -20.52 -22.04
N THR A 183 8.97 -20.90 -20.77
CA THR A 183 8.67 -22.24 -20.26
C THR A 183 7.74 -22.16 -19.06
N SER A 184 6.86 -23.14 -18.90
CA SER A 184 5.90 -23.18 -17.78
C SER A 184 6.62 -23.16 -16.42
N SER A 185 7.71 -23.91 -16.28
CA SER A 185 8.52 -23.94 -15.04
C SER A 185 9.16 -22.58 -14.70
N GLY A 186 9.56 -21.80 -15.71
CA GLY A 186 10.08 -20.44 -15.50
C GLY A 186 9.00 -19.48 -15.00
N SER A 187 7.77 -19.63 -15.53
CA SER A 187 6.62 -18.85 -15.10
C SER A 187 6.20 -19.16 -13.66
N ASP A 188 6.19 -20.45 -13.30
CA ASP A 188 5.92 -20.90 -11.92
C ASP A 188 6.98 -20.36 -10.94
N THR A 189 8.26 -20.40 -11.34
CA THR A 189 9.35 -19.86 -10.52
C THR A 189 9.15 -18.37 -10.22
N GLY A 190 8.76 -17.58 -11.23
CA GLY A 190 8.42 -16.17 -11.04
C GLY A 190 7.26 -15.96 -10.06
N ALA A 191 6.22 -16.81 -10.14
CA ALA A 191 5.10 -16.77 -9.20
C ALA A 191 5.54 -17.03 -7.76
N TYR A 192 6.37 -18.05 -7.50
CA TYR A 192 6.88 -18.34 -6.15
C TYR A 192 7.74 -17.20 -5.58
N ILE A 193 8.58 -16.56 -6.42
CA ILE A 193 9.37 -15.39 -6.01
C ILE A 193 8.45 -14.23 -5.61
N MET A 194 7.40 -13.98 -6.40
CA MET A 194 6.41 -12.95 -6.07
C MET A 194 5.68 -13.26 -4.75
N THR A 195 5.29 -14.52 -4.51
CA THR A 195 4.69 -14.98 -3.25
C THR A 195 5.60 -14.72 -2.06
N ALA A 196 6.91 -14.99 -2.20
CA ALA A 196 7.88 -14.73 -1.14
C ALA A 196 7.91 -13.25 -0.73
N GLY A 197 7.82 -12.34 -1.70
CA GLY A 197 7.72 -10.90 -1.46
C GLY A 197 6.43 -10.51 -0.72
N VAL A 198 5.29 -11.13 -1.03
CA VAL A 198 4.03 -10.90 -0.32
C VAL A 198 4.08 -11.40 1.13
N VAL A 199 4.66 -12.59 1.36
CA VAL A 199 4.82 -13.16 2.70
C VAL A 199 5.77 -12.31 3.55
N LEU A 200 6.89 -11.86 2.98
CA LEU A 200 7.81 -10.95 3.67
C LEU A 200 7.11 -9.66 4.09
N GLN A 201 6.31 -9.07 3.19
CA GLN A 201 5.53 -7.87 3.49
C GLN A 201 4.48 -8.11 4.58
N LEU A 202 3.85 -9.29 4.63
CA LEU A 202 2.93 -9.66 5.70
C LEU A 202 3.64 -9.69 7.06
N VAL A 203 4.84 -10.27 7.13
CA VAL A 203 5.66 -10.28 8.37
C VAL A 203 5.97 -8.85 8.83
N VAL A 204 6.38 -7.98 7.92
CA VAL A 204 6.64 -6.55 8.21
C VAL A 204 5.38 -5.87 8.74
N THR A 205 4.23 -6.14 8.14
CA THR A 205 2.93 -5.59 8.56
C THR A 205 2.52 -6.07 9.96
N VAL A 206 2.78 -7.33 10.31
CA VAL A 206 2.53 -7.87 11.66
C VAL A 206 3.38 -7.16 12.70
N ILE A 207 4.66 -6.92 12.41
CA ILE A 207 5.55 -6.15 13.30
C ILE A 207 5.02 -4.72 13.47
N TYR A 208 4.56 -4.08 12.39
CA TYR A 208 3.93 -2.77 12.46
C TYR A 208 2.69 -2.76 13.37
N ILE A 209 1.80 -3.76 13.25
CA ILE A 209 0.61 -3.89 14.10
C ILE A 209 1.01 -4.00 15.58
N ALA A 210 2.00 -4.84 15.89
CA ALA A 210 2.47 -5.01 17.27
C ALA A 210 2.92 -3.68 17.88
N LEU A 211 3.70 -2.88 17.14
CA LEU A 211 4.15 -1.57 17.60
C LEU A 211 3.02 -0.53 17.67
N PHE A 212 2.08 -0.57 16.74
CA PHE A 212 0.91 0.32 16.76
C PHE A 212 0.02 0.04 17.97
N VAL A 213 -0.23 -1.24 18.27
CA VAL A 213 -0.96 -1.68 19.46
C VAL A 213 -0.20 -1.30 20.73
N GLU A 214 1.13 -1.48 20.76
CA GLU A 214 1.97 -1.05 21.89
C GLU A 214 1.81 0.45 22.15
N TRP A 215 1.86 1.29 21.12
CA TRP A 215 1.68 2.73 21.26
C TRP A 215 0.27 3.09 21.74
N MET A 216 -0.79 2.48 21.18
CA MET A 216 -2.17 2.71 21.62
C MET A 216 -2.38 2.29 23.08
N TRP A 217 -1.81 1.15 23.48
CA TRP A 217 -1.90 0.66 24.85
C TRP A 217 -1.16 1.57 25.84
N ARG A 218 0.08 1.97 25.52
CA ARG A 218 0.87 2.91 26.34
C ARG A 218 0.19 4.26 26.50
N ARG A 219 -0.40 4.76 25.41
CA ARG A 219 -1.13 6.03 25.42
C ARG A 219 -2.40 5.97 26.26
N SER A 220 -3.19 4.90 26.14
CA SER A 220 -4.41 4.73 26.96
C SER A 220 -4.12 4.58 28.45
N HIS A 221 -2.93 4.07 28.81
CA HIS A 221 -2.52 3.87 30.20
C HIS A 221 -1.55 4.96 30.71
N CYS A 222 -1.32 6.04 29.96
CA CYS A 222 -0.40 7.12 30.29
C CYS A 222 1.00 6.64 30.74
N LYS A 223 1.52 5.56 30.14
CA LYS A 223 2.84 4.99 30.47
C LYS A 223 3.88 5.43 29.44
N PRO A 224 4.77 6.39 29.74
CA PRO A 224 5.80 6.81 28.79
C PRO A 224 6.78 5.67 28.50
N ALA A 225 7.34 5.66 27.30
CA ALA A 225 8.37 4.71 26.90
C ALA A 225 9.65 4.98 27.69
N ARG A 226 10.23 3.93 28.28
CA ARG A 226 11.40 4.03 29.15
C ARG A 226 12.67 4.53 28.42
N LYS A 227 12.74 4.36 27.09
CA LYS A 227 13.85 4.81 26.23
C LYS A 227 13.39 4.89 24.77
N GLN A 228 13.61 6.03 24.10
CA GLN A 228 13.37 6.17 22.66
C GLN A 228 14.59 5.71 21.87
N TYR A 229 14.41 4.77 20.94
CA TYR A 229 15.46 4.31 20.04
C TYR A 229 15.38 5.01 18.68
N ASN A 230 16.49 5.61 18.24
CA ASN A 230 16.62 6.34 16.97
C ASN A 230 17.65 5.64 16.09
N PRO A 231 17.27 4.64 15.28
CA PRO A 231 18.21 3.93 14.41
C PRO A 231 18.92 4.87 13.43
N PHE A 232 18.28 5.97 13.04
CA PHE A 232 18.82 6.94 12.07
C PHE A 232 19.50 8.16 12.69
N ALA A 233 19.68 8.23 14.03
CA ALA A 233 20.33 9.37 14.68
C ALA A 233 21.75 9.64 14.14
N ARG A 234 22.45 8.60 13.68
CA ARG A 234 23.81 8.70 13.12
C ARG A 234 23.86 9.42 11.77
N PHE A 235 22.77 9.37 10.99
CA PHE A 235 22.69 10.04 9.68
C PHE A 235 22.32 11.52 9.80
N SER A 236 21.52 11.90 10.80
CA SER A 236 21.15 13.30 11.04
C SER A 236 22.36 14.19 11.39
N LYS A 237 23.30 13.67 12.20
CA LYS A 237 24.54 14.42 12.56
C LYS A 237 25.41 14.81 11.36
N LYS A 238 25.34 14.10 10.23
CA LYS A 238 26.11 14.45 9.02
C LYS A 238 25.55 15.66 8.26
N LYS A 239 24.26 16.00 8.43
CA LYS A 239 23.63 17.14 7.74
C LYS A 239 23.85 18.49 8.43
N GLY A 240 24.34 18.50 9.67
CA GLY A 240 24.61 19.70 10.48
C GLY A 240 26.05 20.24 10.42
N ARG A 241 26.96 19.68 9.61
CA ARG A 241 28.36 20.14 9.54
C ARG A 241 28.65 20.91 8.24
N LYS A 242 28.01 22.06 8.04
CA LYS A 242 28.48 23.14 7.14
C LYS A 242 27.94 24.51 7.60
N GLN A 243 28.75 25.25 8.37
CA GLN A 243 29.26 26.58 8.03
C GLN A 243 30.12 27.11 9.20
N PRO A 244 31.41 27.46 8.98
CA PRO A 244 32.14 28.29 9.93
C PRO A 244 31.61 29.71 9.84
N ILE A 245 31.27 30.30 10.99
CA ILE A 245 30.93 31.71 11.13
C ILE A 245 32.16 32.52 10.68
N LYS A 246 32.04 33.25 9.56
CA LYS A 246 32.99 34.31 9.19
C LYS A 246 32.56 35.58 9.92
N ASN A 247 33.37 35.99 10.89
CA ASN A 247 33.29 37.33 11.48
C ASN A 247 34.00 38.31 10.55
N ASP A 248 33.24 39.10 9.81
CA ASP A 248 33.72 40.35 9.20
C ASP A 248 32.74 41.47 9.56
N GLY A 249 33.20 42.41 10.40
CA GLY A 249 32.41 43.56 10.83
C GLY A 249 33.25 44.57 11.60
N LYS A 250 33.88 45.50 10.89
CA LYS A 250 34.43 46.76 11.43
C LYS A 250 33.32 47.83 11.45
N SER A 251 33.05 48.43 12.61
CA SER A 251 32.89 49.89 12.83
C SER A 251 32.46 50.17 14.29
N SER A 252 33.37 50.72 15.09
CA SER A 252 33.33 52.07 15.70
C SER A 252 32.33 52.20 16.88
N SER A 253 32.81 52.01 18.11
CA SER A 253 33.18 53.07 19.09
C SER A 253 31.99 53.75 19.78
N LEU A 254 31.83 53.56 21.09
CA LEU A 254 31.94 54.63 22.10
C LEU A 254 31.72 54.12 23.54
N ALA A 255 32.63 54.55 24.42
CA ALA A 255 32.57 54.73 25.87
C ALA A 255 32.53 53.52 26.83
N MET A 256 33.57 53.52 27.68
CA MET A 256 33.81 52.75 28.90
C MET A 256 32.88 53.15 30.06
N GLY A 257 32.65 52.20 30.96
CA GLY A 257 32.20 52.42 32.33
C GLY A 257 32.18 51.11 33.11
N GLU A 258 33.18 50.89 33.96
CA GLU A 258 33.27 49.75 34.90
C GLU A 258 32.15 49.79 35.94
N MET A 259 31.54 48.65 36.28
CA MET A 259 31.08 48.38 37.65
C MET A 259 30.95 46.87 37.96
N SER A 260 31.33 46.55 39.19
CA SER A 260 31.58 45.24 39.84
C SER A 260 30.40 44.23 39.86
N PRO A 261 30.66 42.90 40.04
CA PRO A 261 29.66 41.85 39.83
C PRO A 261 29.03 41.34 41.13
N THR A 262 27.99 41.97 41.66
CA THR A 262 27.23 41.41 42.80
C THR A 262 25.78 41.93 42.88
N SER A 263 24.92 41.72 41.87
CA SER A 263 23.47 41.92 42.05
C SER A 263 22.55 41.32 40.96
N ALA A 264 22.95 40.25 40.26
CA ALA A 264 22.13 39.66 39.19
C ALA A 264 21.35 38.39 39.62
N ALA A 265 21.55 37.90 40.84
CA ALA A 265 20.98 36.62 41.29
C ALA A 265 19.59 36.73 41.94
N HIS A 266 19.10 37.95 42.24
CA HIS A 266 17.87 38.13 43.03
C HIS A 266 16.64 38.61 42.23
N ILE A 267 16.77 38.88 40.92
CA ILE A 267 15.64 39.36 40.10
C ILE A 267 15.01 38.23 39.26
N ASN A 268 15.74 37.15 38.97
CA ASN A 268 15.21 36.07 38.12
C ASN A 268 14.30 35.07 38.85
N THR A 269 14.29 35.06 40.19
CA THR A 269 13.58 34.03 40.97
C THR A 269 12.11 34.34 41.24
N THR A 270 11.60 35.53 40.89
CA THR A 270 10.20 35.92 41.12
C THR A 270 9.35 35.99 39.85
N LEU A 271 9.93 35.75 38.67
CA LEU A 271 9.19 35.75 37.40
C LEU A 271 8.78 34.35 36.89
N GLU A 272 9.23 33.27 37.54
CA GLU A 272 8.88 31.90 37.15
C GLU A 272 7.62 31.34 37.86
N ALA A 273 6.99 32.09 38.77
CA ALA A 273 5.89 31.58 39.60
C ALA A 273 4.48 32.08 39.22
N GLN A 274 4.31 32.80 38.09
CA GLN A 274 3.01 33.43 37.75
C GLN A 274 2.50 33.23 36.32
N ASN A 275 3.09 32.34 35.50
CA ASN A 275 2.58 32.11 34.14
C ASN A 275 1.70 30.86 33.98
N ASP A 276 1.29 30.23 35.08
CA ASP A 276 0.28 29.16 35.09
C ASP A 276 -1.14 29.76 35.16
N ASN A 277 -1.55 30.47 34.10
CA ASN A 277 -2.93 30.94 33.91
C ASN A 277 -3.60 30.24 32.72
N HIS A 278 -3.95 28.98 32.95
CA HIS A 278 -5.27 28.39 32.81
C HIS A 278 -6.40 29.24 32.14
N TYR A 279 -6.34 29.59 30.86
CA TYR A 279 -7.54 29.96 30.08
C TYR A 279 -7.37 29.60 28.58
N GLY A 280 -7.91 28.46 28.15
CA GLY A 280 -8.11 28.16 26.71
C GLY A 280 -7.91 26.72 26.21
N ALA A 281 -7.40 25.79 27.02
CA ALA A 281 -7.02 24.45 26.54
C ALA A 281 -8.19 23.46 26.36
N SER A 282 -9.29 23.60 27.10
CA SER A 282 -10.26 22.49 27.24
C SER A 282 -11.19 22.23 26.04
N SER A 283 -11.47 23.21 25.18
CA SER A 283 -12.39 23.03 24.03
C SER A 283 -11.68 22.73 22.70
N LEU A 284 -10.43 23.19 22.53
CA LEU A 284 -9.58 22.86 21.38
C LEU A 284 -8.90 21.48 21.53
N ASP A 285 -8.60 21.05 22.77
CA ASP A 285 -8.02 19.72 23.04
C ASP A 285 -9.05 18.58 22.92
N ALA A 286 -10.31 18.81 23.30
CA ALA A 286 -11.38 17.81 23.16
C ALA A 286 -11.75 17.52 21.69
N LEU A 287 -11.61 18.51 20.80
CA LEU A 287 -11.76 18.31 19.36
C LEU A 287 -10.52 17.64 18.75
N SER A 288 -9.33 17.85 19.35
CA SER A 288 -8.08 17.17 18.98
C SER A 288 -8.10 15.68 19.33
N GLU A 289 -8.58 15.30 20.53
CA GLU A 289 -8.60 13.90 20.96
C GLU A 289 -9.57 13.04 20.13
N LYS A 290 -10.78 13.55 19.86
CA LYS A 290 -11.77 12.86 19.00
C LYS A 290 -11.22 12.63 17.59
N LYS A 291 -10.55 13.63 17.02
CA LYS A 291 -9.90 13.52 15.70
C LYS A 291 -8.76 12.50 15.70
N ILE A 292 -7.96 12.46 16.75
CA ILE A 292 -6.88 11.48 16.86
C ILE A 292 -7.44 10.07 17.02
N LYS A 293 -8.47 9.86 17.85
CA LYS A 293 -9.17 8.57 17.96
C LYS A 293 -9.76 8.13 16.62
N LEU A 294 -10.38 9.05 15.87
CA LEU A 294 -10.89 8.79 14.52
C LEU A 294 -9.77 8.34 13.57
N MET A 295 -8.61 8.98 13.59
CA MET A 295 -7.46 8.59 12.76
C MET A 295 -6.82 7.27 13.18
N CYS A 296 -6.73 6.99 14.49
CA CYS A 296 -6.32 5.68 14.97
C CYS A 296 -7.31 4.59 14.52
N GLY A 297 -8.62 4.87 14.56
CA GLY A 297 -9.66 3.99 14.03
C GLY A 297 -9.50 3.75 12.53
N LEU A 298 -9.23 4.80 11.75
CA LEU A 298 -8.96 4.73 10.31
C LEU A 298 -7.76 3.82 10.01
N ILE A 299 -6.63 4.02 10.70
CA ILE A 299 -5.42 3.20 10.54
C ILE A 299 -5.70 1.75 10.96
N SER A 300 -6.45 1.54 12.05
CA SER A 300 -6.79 0.19 12.53
C SER A 300 -7.63 -0.56 11.50
N ALA A 301 -8.70 0.06 11.01
CA ALA A 301 -9.57 -0.51 9.99
C ALA A 301 -8.81 -0.75 8.67
N GLY A 302 -8.01 0.22 8.23
CA GLY A 302 -7.21 0.09 7.02
C GLY A 302 -6.18 -1.03 7.10
N THR A 303 -5.46 -1.12 8.21
CA THR A 303 -4.48 -2.20 8.45
C THR A 303 -5.15 -3.58 8.49
N PHE A 304 -6.32 -3.68 9.11
CA PHE A 304 -7.08 -4.94 9.15
C PHE A 304 -7.48 -5.44 7.75
N LEU A 305 -7.97 -4.53 6.90
CA LEU A 305 -8.31 -4.85 5.50
C LEU A 305 -7.08 -5.32 4.70
N ILE A 306 -5.93 -4.65 4.89
CA ILE A 306 -4.67 -5.03 4.23
C ILE A 306 -4.23 -6.43 4.69
N VAL A 307 -4.31 -6.75 5.98
CA VAL A 307 -3.90 -8.08 6.49
C VAL A 307 -4.75 -9.21 5.91
N ILE A 308 -6.07 -9.06 5.89
CA ILE A 308 -6.95 -10.10 5.31
C ILE A 308 -6.58 -10.34 3.85
N ARG A 309 -6.39 -9.27 3.07
CA ARG A 309 -5.94 -9.35 1.68
C ARG A 309 -4.57 -10.01 1.56
N SER A 310 -3.58 -9.59 2.35
CA SER A 310 -2.22 -10.15 2.31
C SER A 310 -2.21 -11.64 2.63
N PHE A 311 -3.06 -12.09 3.55
CA PHE A 311 -3.23 -13.51 3.85
C PHE A 311 -3.85 -14.26 2.66
N TYR A 312 -4.97 -13.76 2.11
CA TYR A 312 -5.59 -14.33 0.90
C TYR A 312 -4.59 -14.45 -0.25
N ARG A 313 -3.82 -13.39 -0.53
CA ARG A 313 -2.80 -13.37 -1.60
C ARG A 313 -1.66 -14.34 -1.37
N SER A 314 -1.21 -14.48 -0.13
CA SER A 314 -0.18 -15.47 0.21
C SER A 314 -0.65 -16.89 -0.10
N VAL A 315 -1.90 -17.22 0.24
CA VAL A 315 -2.50 -18.54 0.00
C VAL A 315 -2.88 -18.77 -1.46
N GLU A 316 -3.34 -17.74 -2.17
CA GLU A 316 -3.65 -17.79 -3.59
C GLU A 316 -2.40 -18.11 -4.41
N LEU A 317 -1.30 -17.38 -4.17
CA LEU A 317 -0.06 -17.51 -4.94
C LEU A 317 0.86 -18.65 -4.46
N SER A 318 0.65 -19.19 -3.24
CA SER A 318 1.46 -20.31 -2.74
C SER A 318 1.25 -21.62 -3.52
N ASN A 319 0.11 -21.76 -4.21
CA ASN A 319 -0.22 -22.95 -5.00
C ASN A 319 0.13 -22.77 -6.51
N GLY A 320 0.84 -21.70 -6.86
CA GLY A 320 1.11 -21.34 -8.26
C GLY A 320 -0.16 -20.94 -9.03
N TRP A 321 -0.08 -20.97 -10.36
CA TRP A 321 -1.16 -20.51 -11.25
C TRP A 321 -2.37 -21.46 -11.33
N THR A 322 -2.24 -22.70 -10.82
CA THR A 322 -3.28 -23.74 -10.90
C THR A 322 -3.98 -24.01 -9.55
N GLY A 323 -3.76 -23.17 -8.54
CA GLY A 323 -4.33 -23.35 -7.21
C GLY A 323 -5.87 -23.27 -7.20
N ARG A 324 -6.52 -24.17 -6.46
CA ARG A 324 -8.00 -24.25 -6.33
C ARG A 324 -8.66 -22.99 -5.75
N ILE A 325 -7.87 -22.11 -5.14
CA ILE A 325 -8.32 -20.81 -4.60
C ILE A 325 -8.23 -19.72 -5.66
N ALA A 326 -7.20 -19.74 -6.52
CA ALA A 326 -7.08 -18.83 -7.65
C ALA A 326 -8.21 -19.02 -8.68
N THR A 327 -8.79 -20.23 -8.75
CA THR A 327 -9.91 -20.55 -9.65
C THR A 327 -11.28 -20.09 -9.16
N ASN A 328 -11.39 -19.49 -7.96
CA ASN A 328 -12.66 -19.06 -7.39
C ASN A 328 -12.86 -17.54 -7.49
N GLU A 329 -13.55 -17.10 -8.55
CA GLU A 329 -13.82 -15.68 -8.80
C GLU A 329 -14.48 -14.93 -7.63
N PRO A 330 -15.50 -15.46 -6.94
CA PRO A 330 -16.15 -14.71 -5.86
C PRO A 330 -15.21 -14.44 -4.69
N LEU A 331 -14.27 -15.35 -4.40
CA LEU A 331 -13.27 -15.15 -3.35
C LEU A 331 -12.29 -14.05 -3.74
N PHE A 332 -11.84 -14.05 -5.00
CA PHE A 332 -11.01 -12.96 -5.51
C PHE A 332 -11.74 -11.60 -5.43
N CYS A 333 -12.98 -11.52 -5.91
CA CYS A 333 -13.74 -10.27 -5.86
C CYS A 333 -14.03 -9.81 -4.42
N GLY A 334 -14.33 -10.73 -3.50
CA GLY A 334 -14.65 -10.40 -2.10
C GLY A 334 -13.42 -10.09 -1.25
N LEU A 335 -12.43 -10.98 -1.23
CA LEU A 335 -11.27 -10.90 -0.33
C LEU A 335 -10.11 -10.09 -0.88
N ASP A 336 -10.16 -9.71 -2.16
CA ASP A 336 -9.16 -8.85 -2.77
C ASP A 336 -9.75 -7.49 -3.15
N ALA A 337 -10.71 -7.47 -4.07
CA ALA A 337 -11.28 -6.24 -4.63
C ALA A 337 -12.06 -5.43 -3.60
N ALA A 338 -13.04 -6.06 -2.95
CA ALA A 338 -13.96 -5.35 -2.07
C ALA A 338 -13.23 -4.77 -0.85
N LEU A 339 -12.22 -5.47 -0.31
CA LEU A 339 -11.43 -4.96 0.81
C LEU A 339 -10.65 -3.69 0.44
N MET A 340 -10.02 -3.64 -0.74
CA MET A 340 -9.30 -2.44 -1.18
C MET A 340 -10.24 -1.32 -1.61
N PHE A 341 -11.40 -1.66 -2.18
CA PHE A 341 -12.45 -0.68 -2.44
C PHE A 341 -12.89 0.00 -1.14
N ILE A 342 -13.19 -0.78 -0.09
CA ILE A 342 -13.54 -0.25 1.23
C ILE A 342 -12.41 0.63 1.76
N PHE A 343 -11.14 0.19 1.65
CA PHE A 343 -9.99 0.99 2.08
C PHE A 343 -9.94 2.35 1.37
N VAL A 344 -9.99 2.37 0.03
CA VAL A 344 -9.87 3.59 -0.78
C VAL A 344 -10.96 4.60 -0.42
N TYR A 345 -12.20 4.13 -0.27
CA TYR A 345 -13.33 4.99 0.03
C TYR A 345 -13.35 5.44 1.49
N LEU A 346 -12.93 4.58 2.42
CA LEU A 346 -12.75 4.96 3.83
C LEU A 346 -11.74 6.11 3.97
N TYR A 347 -10.61 6.03 3.26
CA TYR A 347 -9.59 7.07 3.21
C TYR A 347 -10.02 8.32 2.44
N ALA A 348 -10.94 8.20 1.48
CA ALA A 348 -11.52 9.35 0.79
C ALA A 348 -12.51 10.11 1.70
N VAL A 349 -13.36 9.39 2.45
CA VAL A 349 -14.34 9.98 3.38
C VAL A 349 -13.65 10.60 4.58
N VAL A 350 -12.73 9.87 5.21
CA VAL A 350 -11.99 10.33 6.38
C VAL A 350 -10.60 10.84 5.96
N HIS A 351 -10.56 11.67 4.92
CA HIS A 351 -9.30 12.16 4.36
C HIS A 351 -8.48 12.92 5.42
N PRO A 352 -7.17 12.64 5.59
CA PRO A 352 -6.35 13.28 6.62
C PRO A 352 -6.39 14.82 6.54
N GLY A 353 -6.47 15.37 5.33
CA GLY A 353 -6.61 16.82 5.09
C GLY A 353 -7.94 17.42 5.57
N LEU A 354 -9.02 16.64 5.62
CA LEU A 354 -10.31 17.06 6.18
C LEU A 354 -10.23 17.15 7.72
N VAL A 355 -9.58 16.16 8.34
CA VAL A 355 -9.51 16.03 9.80
C VAL A 355 -8.58 17.07 10.42
N PHE A 356 -7.40 17.28 9.81
CA PHE A 356 -6.37 18.18 10.31
C PHE A 356 -6.36 19.57 9.65
N GLY A 357 -7.17 19.78 8.61
CA GLY A 357 -7.25 21.05 7.90
C GLY A 357 -6.05 21.35 7.01
N LYS A 358 -6.13 22.44 6.23
CA LYS A 358 -5.18 22.81 5.15
C LYS A 358 -3.75 23.17 5.61
N ARG A 359 -3.51 23.40 6.91
CA ARG A 359 -2.25 24.03 7.37
C ARG A 359 -1.68 23.56 8.71
N SER A 360 -2.40 22.80 9.54
CA SER A 360 -1.93 22.65 10.93
C SER A 360 -0.86 21.56 11.13
N ILE A 361 -0.66 20.64 10.17
CA ILE A 361 0.15 19.41 10.36
C ILE A 361 1.09 19.07 9.17
N TRP A 362 1.04 19.83 8.06
CA TRP A 362 1.61 19.39 6.77
C TRP A 362 3.00 19.91 6.46
#